data_AF-A0A7J9I6G7-F1
#
_entry.id   AF-A0A7J9I6G7-F1
#
_cell.length_a   1.000
_cell.length_b   1.000
_cell.length_c   1.000
_cell.angle_alpha   90.00
_cell.angle_beta   90.00
_cell.angle_gamma   90.00
#
_symmetry.space_group_name_H-M   'P 1'
#
loop_
_entity.id
_entity.type
_entity.pdbx_description
1 polymer ?
#
loop_
_entity_poly.entity_id
_entity_poly.type
_entity_poly.pdbx_seq_one_letter_code
_entity_poly.pdbx_strand_id
1 'polypeptide(L)' 'MEIEVASCSKKGGGGASREDELRGVYLVWQDLTVVLPNFGNKPTKRLLQGLSGYAEPGRIMAIMGPSGSGKSTLLDSLA' A
#
# COMPACT_ATOMS: atom_id res chain seq x y z
N MET A 1 8.89 -8.48 -4.26
CA MET A 1 8.36 -7.25 -3.62
C MET A 1 8.08 -7.64 -2.20
N GLU A 2 8.60 -6.90 -1.23
CA GLU A 2 8.37 -7.17 0.20
C GLU A 2 7.66 -5.97 0.81
N ILE A 3 6.64 -6.24 1.61
CA ILE A 3 5.86 -5.23 2.31
C ILE A 3 6.19 -5.38 3.78
N GLU A 4 6.83 -4.36 4.34
CA GLU A 4 7.10 -4.30 5.77
C GLU A 4 6.15 -3.28 6.41
N VAL A 5 5.48 -3.69 7.49
CA VAL A 5 4.59 -2.81 8.25
C VAL A 5 5.34 -2.33 9.48
N ALA A 6 5.66 -1.03 9.52
CA ALA A 6 6.27 -0.39 10.66
C ALA A 6 5.17 0.23 11.56
N SER A 7 5.21 -0.08 12.86
CA SER A 7 4.37 0.62 13.84
C SER A 7 5.16 1.80 14.40
N CYS A 8 4.76 3.03 14.05
CA CYS A 8 5.26 4.23 14.70
C CYS A 8 4.17 4.73 15.65
N SER A 9 4.29 4.40 16.94
CA SER A 9 3.39 4.92 17.97
C SER A 9 3.78 6.35 18.30
N LYS A 10 2.94 7.33 17.93
CA LYS A 10 3.17 8.74 18.26
C LYS A 10 3.02 8.91 19.77
N LYS A 11 4.15 9.03 20.49
CA LYS A 11 4.16 9.33 21.93
C LYS A 11 3.71 10.78 22.12
N GLY A 12 2.49 10.97 22.61
CA GLY A 12 1.84 12.28 22.76
C GLY A 12 2.56 13.20 23.75
N GLY A 13 2.86 14.42 23.32
CA GLY A 13 3.11 15.57 24.19
C GLY A 13 1.79 16.32 24.40
N GLY A 14 1.44 16.59 25.65
CA GLY A 14 0.09 16.96 26.08
C GLY A 14 -0.43 18.33 25.62
N GLY A 15 -1.76 18.45 25.62
CA GLY A 15 -2.48 19.71 25.50
C GLY A 15 -3.81 19.62 24.72
N ALA A 16 -4.90 19.47 25.48
CA ALA A 16 -6.29 19.84 25.16
C ALA A 16 -7.01 19.22 23.93
N SER A 17 -7.88 18.26 24.24
CA SER A 17 -9.22 18.03 23.64
C SER A 17 -9.33 18.13 22.10
N ARG A 18 -8.96 17.03 21.42
CA ARG A 18 -9.50 16.64 20.11
C ARG A 18 -9.73 15.12 20.11
N GLU A 19 -10.90 14.71 20.56
CA GLU A 19 -11.34 13.30 20.50
C GLU A 19 -11.85 12.89 19.10
N ASP A 20 -11.60 13.71 18.08
CA ASP A 20 -11.79 13.35 16.66
C ASP A 20 -10.57 12.60 16.06
N GLU A 21 -9.52 12.33 16.84
CA GLU A 21 -8.15 12.19 16.33
C GLU A 21 -7.64 10.75 16.12
N LEU A 22 -8.49 9.74 15.88
CA LEU A 22 -8.10 8.49 15.20
C LEU A 22 -9.32 7.82 14.51
N ARG A 23 -10.07 8.54 13.66
CA ARG A 23 -10.91 7.85 12.65
C ARG A 23 -10.01 7.23 11.60
N GLY A 24 -9.37 6.14 12.00
CA GLY A 24 -8.49 5.36 11.18
C GLY A 24 -9.25 4.57 10.12
N VAL A 25 -8.79 4.63 8.87
CA VAL A 25 -9.30 3.76 7.80
C VAL A 25 -8.35 2.58 7.63
N TYR A 26 -8.89 1.37 7.62
CA TYR A 26 -8.16 0.20 7.18
C TYR A 26 -8.12 0.17 5.66
N LEU A 27 -6.92 0.07 5.09
CA LEU A 27 -6.76 -0.19 3.66
C LEU A 27 -6.58 -1.69 3.49
N VAL A 28 -7.46 -2.37 2.78
CA VAL A 28 -7.39 -3.84 2.58
C VAL A 28 -7.46 -4.12 1.09
N TRP A 29 -6.60 -5.01 0.60
CA TRP A 29 -6.66 -5.52 -0.75
C TRP A 29 -6.50 -7.03 -0.76
N GLN A 30 -7.20 -7.67 -1.68
CA GLN A 30 -7.21 -9.12 -1.83
C GLN A 30 -7.13 -9.47 -3.30
N ASP A 31 -6.26 -10.43 -3.63
CA ASP A 31 -6.03 -10.92 -4.99
C ASP A 31 -5.80 -9.82 -6.04
N LEU A 32 -5.08 -8.75 -5.64
CA LEU A 32 -4.81 -7.62 -6.52
C LEU A 32 -3.86 -8.06 -7.63
N THR A 33 -4.38 -8.01 -8.86
CA THR A 33 -3.64 -8.36 -10.08
C THR A 33 -3.69 -7.18 -11.04
N VAL A 34 -2.52 -6.69 -11.44
CA VAL A 34 -2.41 -5.57 -12.39
C VAL A 34 -1.74 -6.04 -13.66
N VAL A 35 -2.40 -5.77 -14.77
CA VAL A 35 -1.97 -6.15 -16.11
C VAL A 35 -1.82 -4.89 -16.93
N LEU A 36 -0.67 -4.72 -17.57
CA LEU A 36 -0.53 -3.67 -18.59
C LEU A 36 -1.14 -4.18 -19.89
N PRO A 37 -2.24 -3.57 -20.37
CA PRO A 37 -2.75 -3.87 -21.71
C PRO A 37 -1.71 -3.40 -22.73
N ASN A 38 -1.48 -4.21 -23.75
CA ASN A 38 -0.51 -3.89 -24.79
C ASN A 38 -0.95 -2.70 -25.63
N PHE A 39 -0.04 -1.75 -25.81
CA PHE A 39 -0.07 -0.84 -26.95
C PHE A 39 0.92 -1.39 -27.99
N GLY A 40 0.49 -2.38 -28.80
CA GLY A 40 1.26 -2.94 -29.93
C GLY A 40 1.61 -4.44 -29.83
N ASN A 41 2.76 -4.83 -30.39
CA ASN A 41 3.20 -6.22 -30.66
C ASN A 41 4.02 -6.88 -29.52
N LYS A 42 3.94 -6.36 -28.29
CA LYS A 42 4.67 -6.90 -27.13
C LYS A 42 3.83 -7.97 -26.41
N PRO A 43 4.39 -8.84 -25.56
CA PRO A 43 3.60 -9.74 -24.74
C PRO A 43 2.96 -9.00 -23.56
N THR A 44 1.71 -9.37 -23.23
CA THR A 44 0.98 -8.84 -22.08
C THR A 44 1.78 -9.08 -20.80
N LYS A 45 2.19 -8.01 -20.12
CA LYS A 45 3.01 -8.10 -18.91
C LYS A 45 2.13 -7.97 -17.67
N ARG A 46 2.14 -9.01 -16.83
CA ARG A 46 1.60 -8.95 -15.47
C ARG A 46 2.61 -8.20 -14.60
N LEU A 47 2.18 -7.11 -13.99
CA LEU A 47 3.01 -6.29 -13.10
C LEU A 47 2.88 -6.71 -11.64
N LEU A 48 1.65 -7.01 -11.23
CA LEU A 48 1.31 -7.51 -9.90
C LEU A 48 0.40 -8.72 -10.08
N GLN A 49 0.58 -9.75 -9.27
CA GLN A 49 -0.20 -10.98 -9.35
C GLN A 49 -0.51 -11.50 -7.95
N GLY A 50 -1.79 -11.59 -7.63
CA GLY A 50 -2.28 -12.21 -6.39
C GLY A 50 -1.82 -11.51 -5.11
N LEU A 51 -1.58 -10.20 -5.14
CA LEU A 51 -1.15 -9.48 -3.95
C LEU A 51 -2.33 -9.31 -2.99
N SER A 52 -2.17 -9.74 -1.74
CA SER A 52 -3.16 -9.56 -0.69
C SER A 52 -2.49 -8.98 0.55
N GLY A 53 -3.18 -8.10 1.26
CA GLY A 53 -2.62 -7.42 2.42
C GLY A 53 -3.54 -6.35 2.97
N TYR A 54 -3.14 -5.77 4.08
CA TYR A 54 -3.87 -4.67 4.70
C TYR A 54 -2.93 -3.69 5.41
N ALA A 55 -3.31 -2.42 5.46
CA ALA A 55 -2.67 -1.38 6.25
C ALA A 55 -3.62 -0.97 7.38
N GLU A 56 -3.11 -1.02 8.61
CA GLU A 56 -3.83 -0.60 9.80
C GLU A 56 -3.71 0.91 9.99
N PRO A 57 -4.77 1.58 10.46
CA PRO A 57 -4.67 2.98 10.82
C PRO A 57 -3.71 3.19 11.99
N GLY A 58 -2.96 4.30 11.94
CA GLY A 58 -1.93 4.60 12.93
C GLY A 58 -0.63 3.80 12.75
N ARG A 59 -0.50 3.00 11.69
CA ARG A 59 0.76 2.36 11.28
C ARG A 59 1.27 2.92 9.96
N ILE A 60 2.60 2.89 9.80
CA ILE A 60 3.26 3.28 8.56
C ILE A 60 3.61 2.00 7.81
N MET A 61 3.06 1.83 6.61
CA MET A 61 3.45 0.73 5.74
C MET A 61 4.56 1.17 4.81
N ALA A 62 5.66 0.42 4.78
CA ALA A 62 6.74 0.59 3.83
C ALA A 62 6.66 -0.48 2.75
N ILE A 63 6.66 -0.04 1.49
CA ILE A 63 6.66 -0.92 0.32
C ILE A 63 8.05 -0.89 -0.30
N MET A 64 8.77 -2.02 -0.24
CA MET A 64 10.15 -2.10 -0.71
C MET A 64 10.35 -3.21 -1.75
N GLY A 65 11.40 -3.07 -2.55
CA GLY A 65 11.73 -4.06 -3.57
C GLY A 65 12.52 -3.51 -4.75
N PRO A 66 13.04 -4.39 -5.62
CA PRO A 66 13.89 -4.03 -6.74
C PRO A 66 13.18 -3.11 -7.74
N SER A 67 13.96 -2.39 -8.55
CA SER A 67 13.39 -1.56 -9.62
C SER A 67 12.56 -2.42 -10.59
N GLY A 68 11.39 -1.92 -10.99
CA GLY A 68 10.48 -2.67 -11.88
C GLY A 68 9.60 -3.73 -11.21
N SER A 69 9.62 -3.87 -9.88
CA SER A 69 8.78 -4.83 -9.15
C SER A 69 7.30 -4.44 -8.99
N GLY A 70 6.87 -3.28 -9.54
CA GLY A 70 5.47 -2.83 -9.46
C GLY A 70 5.07 -2.06 -8.20
N LYS A 71 6.02 -1.48 -7.42
CA LYS A 71 5.71 -0.70 -6.21
C LYS A 71 4.82 0.52 -6.47
N SER A 72 5.21 1.36 -7.44
CA SER A 72 4.42 2.52 -7.85
C SER A 72 3.07 2.07 -8.40
N THR A 73 3.05 1.00 -9.20
CA THR A 73 1.82 0.40 -9.71
C THR A 73 0.88 -0.07 -8.60
N LEU A 74 1.41 -0.61 -7.49
CA LEU A 74 0.61 -0.99 -6.33
C LEU A 74 -0.03 0.25 -5.71
N LEU A 75 0.75 1.30 -5.47
CA LEU A 75 0.25 2.56 -4.93
C LEU A 75 -0.79 3.21 -5.85
N ASP A 76 -0.53 3.24 -7.16
CA ASP A 76 -1.45 3.76 -8.17
C ASP A 76 -2.76 2.95 -8.25
N SER A 77 -2.74 1.67 -7.86
CA SER A 77 -3.94 0.83 -7.84
C SER A 77 -4.75 0.95 -6.54
N LEU A 78 -4.14 1.49 -5.48
CA LEU A 78 -4.76 1.71 -4.17
C LEU A 78 -5.23 3.16 -3.95
N ALA A 79 -4.79 4.10 -4.80
CA ALA A 79 -5.12 5.53 -4.78
C ALA A 79 -6.39 5.85 -5.58
#